data_AF-A0A963VC82-F1
#
_entry.id   AF-A0A963VC82-F1
#
_cell.length_a   1.000
_cell.length_b   1.000
_cell.length_c   1.000
_cell.angle_alpha   90.00
_cell.angle_beta   90.00
_cell.angle_gamma   90.00
#
_symmetry.space_group_name_H-M   'P 1'
#
loop_
_entity.id
_entity.type
_entity.pdbx_description
1 polymer ?
#
loop_
_entity_poly.entity_id
_entity_poly.type
_entity_poly.pdbx_seq_one_letter_code
_entity_poly.pdbx_strand_id
1 'polypeptide(L)' 'HKIAFGTGYNDGPKPGPSPMELLLIGTGGCAAYDVVSILEKGRERIEDVAVELDADRAETEPKVFTRIHMHFVV' A
#
# COMPACT_ATOMS: atom_id res chain seq x y z
N HIS A 1 16.16 -9.18 -2.48
CA HIS A 1 15.20 -10.01 -1.71
C HIS A 1 14.33 -10.82 -2.67
N LYS A 2 13.77 -11.95 -2.21
CA LYS A 2 12.77 -12.73 -2.96
C LYS A 2 11.39 -12.44 -2.38
N ILE A 3 10.40 -12.13 -3.22
CA ILE A 3 9.02 -11.86 -2.80
C ILE A 3 8.12 -12.87 -3.51
N ALA A 4 7.33 -13.61 -2.73
CA ALA A 4 6.34 -14.53 -3.27
C ALA A 4 5.04 -13.76 -3.57
N PHE A 5 4.50 -13.95 -4.77
CA PHE A 5 3.21 -13.42 -5.16
C PHE A 5 2.14 -14.49 -4.96
N GLY A 6 0.98 -14.09 -4.44
CA GLY A 6 -0.19 -14.96 -4.34
C GLY A 6 -1.31 -14.51 -5.28
N THR A 7 -1.65 -15.33 -6.27
CA THR A 7 -2.85 -15.13 -7.09
C THR A 7 -3.96 -16.02 -6.53
N GLY A 8 -5.00 -15.43 -5.95
CA GLY A 8 -6.16 -16.17 -5.50
C GLY A 8 -7.08 -16.46 -6.69
N TYR A 9 -7.08 -17.69 -7.19
CA TYR A 9 -8.15 -18.19 -8.09
C TYR A 9 -9.05 -19.22 -7.40
N ASN A 10 -8.84 -19.53 -6.11
CA ASN A 10 -9.57 -20.52 -5.32
C ASN A 10 -9.52 -20.17 -3.81
N ASP A 11 -10.35 -20.85 -2.99
CA ASP A 11 -10.44 -20.74 -1.51
C ASP A 11 -9.19 -21.25 -0.74
N GLY A 12 -8.05 -21.41 -1.42
CA GLY A 12 -6.79 -21.83 -0.80
C GLY A 12 -6.05 -20.66 -0.14
N PRO A 13 -5.16 -20.93 0.83
CA PRO A 13 -4.30 -19.90 1.42
C PRO A 13 -3.41 -19.27 0.33
N LYS A 14 -3.43 -17.94 0.26
CA LYS A 14 -2.56 -17.19 -0.66
C LYS A 14 -1.13 -17.23 -0.11
N PRO A 15 -0.12 -17.62 -0.92
CA PRO A 15 1.28 -17.68 -0.47
C PRO A 15 1.91 -16.29 -0.23
N GLY A 16 1.17 -15.22 -0.57
CA GLY A 16 1.58 -13.83 -0.40
C GLY A 16 0.54 -12.88 -1.00
N PRO A 17 0.78 -11.56 -0.95
CA PRO A 17 -0.05 -10.58 -1.64
C PRO A 17 -0.01 -10.79 -3.15
N SER A 18 -1.11 -10.43 -3.81
CA SER A 18 -1.20 -10.35 -5.26
C SER A 18 -0.29 -9.23 -5.80
N PRO A 19 0.06 -9.27 -7.10
CA PRO A 19 0.82 -8.18 -7.71
C PRO A 19 0.21 -6.80 -7.48
N MET A 20 -1.13 -6.70 -7.49
CA MET A 20 -1.83 -5.44 -7.30
C MET A 20 -1.81 -4.96 -5.84
N GLU A 21 -1.95 -5.87 -4.88
CA GLU A 21 -1.77 -5.54 -3.46
C GLU A 21 -0.33 -5.07 -3.19
N LEU A 22 0.67 -5.71 -3.79
CA LEU A 22 2.07 -5.29 -3.66
C LEU A 22 2.34 -3.91 -4.26
N LEU A 23 1.70 -3.57 -5.38
CA LEU A 23 1.78 -2.23 -5.94
C LEU A 23 1.24 -1.19 -4.95
N LEU A 24 0.06 -1.43 -4.36
CA LEU A 24 -0.51 -0.54 -3.35
C LEU A 24 0.41 -0.41 -2.13
N ILE A 25 0.91 -1.53 -1.58
CA ILE A 25 1.83 -1.53 -0.44
C ILE A 25 3.10 -0.73 -0.77
N GLY A 26 3.67 -0.94 -1.96
CA GLY A 26 4.85 -0.20 -2.42
C GLY A 26 4.60 1.30 -2.55
N THR A 27 3.46 1.70 -3.10
CA THR A 27 3.06 3.12 -3.21
C THR A 27 2.85 3.75 -1.84
N GLY A 28 2.09 3.11 -0.95
CA GLY A 28 1.86 3.62 0.41
C GLY A 28 3.14 3.70 1.23
N GLY A 29 4.00 2.69 1.16
CA GLY A 29 5.30 2.69 1.83
C GLY A 29 6.23 3.79 1.34
N CYS A 30 6.25 4.05 0.02
CA CYS A 30 7.02 5.16 -0.56
C CYS A 30 6.51 6.52 -0.03
N ALA A 31 5.19 6.73 -0.02
CA ALA A 31 4.60 7.96 0.47
C ALA A 31 4.79 8.15 2.00
N ALA A 32 4.67 7.08 2.79
CA ALA A 32 4.90 7.12 4.24
C ALA A 32 6.35 7.49 4.58
N TYR A 33 7.32 6.99 3.80
CA TYR A 33 8.72 7.39 3.95
C TYR A 33 8.90 8.90 3.75
N ASP A 34 8.25 9.48 2.74
CA ASP A 34 8.30 10.93 2.51
C ASP A 34 7.66 11.71 3.66
N VAL A 35 6.51 11.26 4.18
CA VAL A 35 5.84 11.88 5.34
C VAL A 35 6.75 11.88 6.58
N VAL A 36 7.34 10.73 6.92
CA VAL A 36 8.31 10.62 8.01
C VAL A 36 9.46 11.59 7.78
N SER A 37 10.05 11.60 6.58
CA SER A 37 11.17 12.49 6.25
C SER A 37 10.81 13.98 6.40
N ILE A 38 9.59 14.38 6.02
CA ILE A 38 9.10 15.75 6.15
C ILE A 38 8.96 16.14 7.62
N LEU A 39 8.32 15.28 8.44
CA LEU A 39 8.07 15.54 9.86
C LEU A 39 9.38 15.59 10.66
N GLU A 40 10.33 14.70 10.40
CA GLU A 40 11.66 14.72 11.00
C GLU A 40 12.44 15.99 10.63
N LYS A 41 12.40 16.42 9.35
CA LYS A 41 13.01 17.69 8.91
C LYS A 41 12.34 18.90 9.56
N GLY A 42 11.04 18.81 9.80
CA GLY A 42 10.25 19.78 10.58
C GLY A 42 10.58 19.81 12.06
N ARG A 43 11.40 18.88 12.56
CA ARG A 43 11.76 18.68 13.98
C ARG A 43 10.56 18.29 14.85
N GLU A 44 9.53 17.68 14.25
CA GLU A 44 8.43 17.08 14.98
C GLU A 44 8.90 15.81 15.71
N ARG A 45 8.36 15.56 16.91
CA ARG A 45 8.65 14.33 17.66
C ARG A 45 7.61 13.28 17.31
N ILE A 46 7.88 12.52 16.25
CA ILE A 46 7.05 11.38 15.83
C ILE A 46 7.59 10.08 16.43
N GLU A 47 6.70 9.17 16.83
CA GLU A 47 7.07 7.85 17.35
C GLU A 47 6.70 6.73 16.37
N ASP A 48 5.59 6.89 15.64
CA ASP A 48 5.12 5.95 14.64
C ASP A 48 4.39 6.71 13.52
N VAL A 49 4.38 6.14 12.31
CA VAL A 49 3.54 6.62 11.21
C VAL A 49 3.00 5.40 10.49
N ALA A 50 1.68 5.24 10.52
CA ALA A 50 0.96 4.23 9.77
C ALA A 50 0.26 4.85 8.55
N VAL A 51 0.16 4.07 7.48
CA VAL A 51 -0.67 4.43 6.32
C VAL A 51 -1.70 3.34 6.06
N GLU A 52 -2.97 3.72 6.15
CA GLU A 52 -4.09 2.88 5.79
C GLU A 52 -4.45 3.14 4.34
N LEU A 53 -4.48 2.09 3.53
CA LEU A 53 -4.75 2.17 2.09
C LEU A 53 -6.11 1.55 1.78
N ASP A 54 -6.94 2.33 1.10
CA ASP A 54 -8.22 1.89 0.57
C ASP A 54 -8.27 2.22 -0.93
N ALA A 55 -8.63 1.25 -1.77
CA ALA A 55 -8.51 1.41 -3.22
C ALA A 55 -9.62 0.69 -3.98
N ASP A 56 -10.13 1.35 -5.02
CA ASP A 56 -11.09 0.78 -5.95
C ASP A 56 -10.41 0.39 -7.26
N ARG A 57 -10.90 -0.70 -7.87
CA ARG A 57 -10.51 -1.12 -9.21
C ARG A 57 -11.71 -1.05 -10.15
N ALA A 58 -11.45 -0.79 -11.42
CA ALA A 58 -12.49 -0.77 -12.45
C ALA A 58 -13.32 -2.08 -12.44
N GLU A 59 -14.62 -1.98 -12.73
CA GLU A 59 -15.51 -3.14 -12.77
C GLU A 59 -15.29 -4.02 -14.01
N THR A 60 -14.74 -3.45 -15.09
CA THR A 60 -14.45 -4.16 -16.35
C THR A 60 -12.97 -4.13 -16.66
N GLU A 61 -12.52 -5.01 -17.54
CA GLU A 61 -11.17 -4.93 -18.07
C GLU A 61 -10.99 -3.65 -18.91
N PRO A 62 -9.83 -2.98 -18.82
CA PRO A 62 -8.70 -3.29 -17.95
C PRO A 62 -8.97 -2.97 -16.47
N LYS A 63 -8.71 -3.91 -15.55
CA LYS A 63 -8.92 -3.78 -14.09
C LYS A 63 -7.94 -2.82 -13.39
N VAL A 64 -7.82 -1.59 -13.86
CA VAL A 64 -6.95 -0.55 -13.30
C VAL A 64 -7.46 -0.05 -11.94
N PHE A 65 -6.58 0.56 -11.14
CA PHE A 65 -7.03 1.33 -9.98
C PHE A 65 -7.74 2.60 -10.46
N THR A 66 -8.94 2.84 -9.95
CA THR A 66 -9.74 4.05 -10.25
C THR A 66 -9.69 5.05 -9.10
N ARG A 67 -9.43 4.58 -7.89
CA ARG A 67 -9.22 5.40 -6.70
C ARG A 67 -8.20 4.73 -5.80
N ILE A 68 -7.36 5.55 -5.19
CA ILE A 68 -6.50 5.16 -4.06
C ILE A 68 -6.66 6.27 -3.02
N HIS A 69 -7.08 5.89 -1.81
CA HIS A 69 -7.16 6.76 -0.66
C HIS A 69 -6.12 6.33 0.37
N MET A 70 -5.30 7.27 0.81
CA MET A 70 -4.24 7.05 1.79
C MET A 70 -4.58 7.86 3.03
N HIS A 71 -4.77 7.18 4.15
CA HIS A 71 -5.02 7.80 5.44
C HIS A 71 -3.78 7.61 6.32
N PHE A 72 -3.07 8.72 6.58
CA PHE A 72 -1.89 8.71 7.43
C PHE A 72 -2.29 8.93 8.89
N VAL A 73 -1.88 8.00 9.75
CA VAL A 73 -2.06 8.06 11.20
C VAL A 73 -0.68 8.26 11.81
N VAL A 74 -0.50 9.39 12.51
CA VAL A 74 0.77 9.88 13.07
C VAL A 74 0.64 9.98 14.59
#